data_AF-A0A922FKL1-F1
#
_entry.id   AF-A0A922FKL1-F1
#
_cell.length_a   1.000
_cell.length_b   1.000
_cell.length_c   1.000
_cell.angle_alpha   90.00
_cell.angle_beta   90.00
_cell.angle_gamma   90.00
#
_symmetry.space_group_name_H-M   'P 1'
#
loop_
_entity.id
_entity.type
_entity.pdbx_description
1 polymer ?
#
loop_
_entity_poly.entity_id
_entity_poly.type
_entity_poly.pdbx_seq_one_letter_code
_entity_poly.pdbx_strand_id
1 'polypeptide(L)'
;MLGGPGPTSVVVDEGAIARPFWIKFRSDSVLALYSPFVLCLASGDLNSNAFLHFVSQDVHFLKAFALAYELAEDCADDDDDKSGIRDLRKRVVQRLKSHDTLVREWGFELPDEKVSSDATVKYTDFLLAAASGRVQGENVPGKIATPFERTKVAAYILGAIAPCMRLYSSISREIQAVLVPADNSHIYKKWVDSYSSETFEEFALQVEDMVDKLSISLTGEELKVIEKLYYQAIKLEVEFFATQPISLQTIVPLARVLDPAERRLTIFCDFDLTCTAFDSSAILAEIAIITAPKANSDGSETQLARMSSADLRSTWGVLSTQYTEEFEQCIESIMDSRKVENFNYEGLKKALEQVAEFEKRANTRVVNSGVLKGLHLEDIKRAGQRLILQEGCRGFFQKIVKNDTLKTLVHVLSYSWCGDLIRSAFSSGGVSHGKASRLQ
;
A
#
# COMPACT_ATOMS: atom_id res chain seq x y z
N MET A 1 -6.22 23.18 28.90
CA MET A 1 -7.52 23.26 28.21
C MET A 1 -7.33 24.03 26.90
N LEU A 2 -7.09 23.32 25.80
CA LEU A 2 -7.21 23.84 24.44
C LEU A 2 -7.76 22.66 23.64
N GLY A 3 -9.04 22.74 23.29
CA GLY A 3 -9.76 21.69 22.57
C GLY A 3 -9.28 21.64 21.13
N GLY A 4 -8.73 20.49 20.73
CA GLY A 4 -8.53 20.18 19.32
C GLY A 4 -9.88 20.02 18.61
N PRO A 5 -9.93 20.23 17.28
CA PRO A 5 -11.15 20.01 16.52
C PRO A 5 -11.52 18.54 16.62
N GLY A 6 -12.71 18.26 17.16
CA GLY A 6 -13.26 16.91 17.23
C GLY A 6 -13.43 16.33 15.83
N PRO A 7 -13.52 14.98 15.71
CA PRO A 7 -13.79 14.34 14.44
C PRO A 7 -15.11 14.88 13.90
N THR A 8 -15.07 15.46 12.70
CA THR A 8 -16.25 15.83 11.94
C THR A 8 -17.14 14.59 11.85
N SER A 9 -18.29 14.62 12.52
CA SER A 9 -19.28 13.56 12.44
C SER A 9 -19.77 13.51 11.00
N VAL A 10 -19.27 12.53 10.24
CA VAL A 10 -19.81 12.20 8.92
C VAL A 10 -21.22 11.71 9.17
N VAL A 11 -22.21 12.50 8.76
CA VAL A 11 -23.60 12.06 8.68
C VAL A 11 -23.59 10.92 7.66
N VAL A 12 -23.64 9.69 8.15
CA VAL A 12 -23.87 8.52 7.30
C VAL A 12 -25.35 8.57 6.96
N ASP A 13 -25.66 8.98 5.74
CA ASP A 13 -27.02 8.93 5.22
C ASP A 13 -27.47 7.47 5.21
N GLU A 14 -28.62 7.16 5.82
CA GLU A 14 -29.04 5.78 6.14
C GLU A 14 -29.33 4.90 4.90
N GLY A 15 -29.15 5.42 3.69
CA GLY A 15 -29.25 4.70 2.41
C GLY A 15 -27.99 4.70 1.54
N ALA A 16 -26.90 5.38 1.93
CA ALA A 16 -25.69 5.48 1.11
C ALA A 16 -24.78 4.23 1.26
N ILE A 17 -24.41 3.59 0.16
CA ILE A 17 -23.59 2.36 0.13
C ILE A 17 -22.24 2.55 -0.55
N ALA A 18 -22.11 3.49 -1.48
CA ALA A 18 -20.91 3.68 -2.29
C ALA A 18 -19.70 4.06 -1.42
N ARG A 19 -19.86 5.03 -0.51
CA ARG A 19 -18.81 5.45 0.42
C ARG A 19 -18.41 4.35 1.40
N PRO A 20 -19.33 3.63 2.07
CA PRO A 20 -18.99 2.43 2.85
C PRO A 20 -18.21 1.38 2.07
N PHE A 21 -18.58 1.09 0.82
CA PHE A 21 -17.85 0.14 -0.02
C PHE A 21 -16.44 0.63 -0.35
N TRP A 22 -16.28 1.90 -0.72
CA TRP A 22 -14.94 2.48 -0.92
C TRP A 22 -14.06 2.35 0.33
N ILE A 23 -14.59 2.70 1.50
CA ILE A 23 -13.85 2.58 2.77
C ILE A 23 -13.47 1.11 3.04
N LYS A 24 -14.40 0.17 2.81
CA LYS A 24 -14.19 -1.26 3.04
C LYS A 24 -13.08 -1.83 2.15
N PHE A 25 -13.02 -1.43 0.89
CA PHE A 25 -12.07 -1.96 -0.10
C PHE A 25 -10.86 -1.04 -0.33
N ARG A 26 -10.71 0.04 0.44
CA ARG A 26 -9.59 0.98 0.35
C ARG A 26 -8.23 0.30 0.51
N SER A 27 -8.14 -0.77 1.30
CA SER A 27 -6.88 -1.51 1.45
C SER A 27 -6.42 -2.17 0.14
N ASP A 28 -7.34 -2.55 -0.75
CA ASP A 28 -6.99 -3.08 -2.07
C ASP A 28 -6.62 -1.97 -3.05
N SER A 29 -7.25 -0.78 -2.97
CA SER A 29 -6.87 0.36 -3.83
C SER A 29 -5.44 0.86 -3.57
N VAL A 30 -4.95 0.71 -2.34
CA VAL A 30 -3.54 0.94 -1.98
C VAL A 30 -2.59 0.07 -2.82
N LEU A 31 -3.01 -1.13 -3.24
CA LEU A 31 -2.18 -1.99 -4.11
C LEU A 31 -2.02 -1.42 -5.52
N ALA A 32 -3.02 -0.71 -6.03
CA ALA A 32 -2.92 0.02 -7.30
C ALA A 32 -2.04 1.26 -7.14
N LEU A 33 -2.25 2.04 -6.07
CA LEU A 33 -1.48 3.25 -5.77
C LEU A 33 0.03 2.98 -5.66
N TYR A 34 0.40 1.87 -5.01
CA TYR A 34 1.80 1.45 -4.86
C TYR A 34 2.25 0.44 -5.91
N SER A 35 1.51 0.29 -7.01
CA SER A 35 2.00 -0.48 -8.15
C SER A 35 3.28 0.18 -8.71
N PRO A 36 4.24 -0.60 -9.26
CA PRO A 36 5.42 0.00 -9.86
C PRO A 36 5.10 1.02 -10.95
N PHE A 37 4.00 0.82 -11.68
CA PHE A 37 3.52 1.77 -12.69
C PHE A 37 3.13 3.11 -12.11
N VAL A 38 2.27 3.14 -11.09
CA VAL A 38 1.80 4.40 -10.49
C VAL A 38 2.95 5.13 -9.80
N LEU A 39 3.87 4.41 -9.15
CA LEU A 39 5.06 5.02 -8.54
C LEU A 39 6.00 5.64 -9.58
N CYS A 40 6.28 4.92 -10.67
CA CYS A 40 7.06 5.49 -11.77
C CYS A 40 6.34 6.69 -12.42
N LEU A 41 5.01 6.64 -12.55
CA LEU A 41 4.22 7.76 -13.08
C LEU A 41 4.32 8.98 -12.18
N ALA A 42 4.21 8.80 -10.86
CA ALA A 42 4.29 9.87 -9.86
C ALA A 42 5.69 10.49 -9.76
N SER A 43 6.74 9.69 -10.00
CA SER A 43 8.13 10.17 -10.02
C SER A 43 8.52 10.91 -11.30
N GLY A 44 7.72 10.78 -12.37
CA GLY A 44 8.08 11.27 -13.71
C GLY A 44 9.02 10.34 -14.50
N ASP A 45 9.52 9.26 -13.90
CA ASP A 45 10.48 8.34 -14.51
C ASP A 45 9.84 7.22 -15.36
N LEU A 46 8.50 7.09 -15.36
CA LEU A 46 7.83 6.10 -16.20
C LEU A 46 8.26 6.25 -17.67
N ASN A 47 8.45 5.14 -18.36
CA ASN A 47 8.74 5.17 -19.79
C ASN A 47 7.50 5.64 -20.58
N SER A 48 7.67 6.63 -21.46
CA SER A 48 6.54 7.19 -22.22
C SER A 48 5.79 6.17 -23.08
N ASN A 49 6.44 5.12 -23.58
CA ASN A 49 5.75 4.05 -24.31
C ASN A 49 4.88 3.20 -23.39
N ALA A 50 5.29 3.00 -22.13
CA ALA A 50 4.46 2.32 -21.14
C ALA A 50 3.23 3.16 -20.77
N PHE A 51 3.41 4.47 -20.61
CA PHE A 51 2.29 5.40 -20.41
C PHE A 51 1.35 5.40 -21.62
N LEU A 52 1.88 5.47 -22.84
CA LEU A 52 1.08 5.43 -24.06
C LEU A 52 0.34 4.10 -24.25
N HIS A 53 0.96 2.98 -23.87
CA HIS A 53 0.27 1.70 -23.82
C HIS A 53 -0.91 1.77 -22.84
N PHE A 54 -0.70 2.21 -21.60
CA PHE A 54 -1.77 2.39 -20.62
C PHE A 54 -2.91 3.29 -21.13
N VAL A 55 -2.58 4.44 -21.73
CA VAL A 55 -3.55 5.37 -22.31
C VAL A 55 -4.32 4.74 -23.47
N SER A 56 -3.67 3.93 -24.33
CA SER A 56 -4.35 3.23 -25.43
C SER A 56 -5.44 2.28 -24.94
N GLN A 57 -5.27 1.71 -23.73
CA GLN A 57 -6.23 0.80 -23.15
C GLN A 57 -7.51 1.54 -22.68
N ASP A 58 -7.40 2.83 -22.32
CA ASP A 58 -8.51 3.68 -21.87
C ASP A 58 -9.64 3.74 -22.91
N VAL A 59 -9.31 3.72 -24.20
CA VAL A 59 -10.30 3.72 -25.28
C VAL A 59 -11.23 2.50 -25.22
N HIS A 60 -10.71 1.33 -24.86
CA HIS A 60 -11.51 0.12 -24.70
C HIS A 60 -12.42 0.22 -23.46
N PHE A 61 -11.91 0.75 -22.35
CA PHE A 61 -12.71 1.02 -21.16
C PHE A 61 -13.82 2.01 -21.44
N LEU A 62 -13.53 3.15 -22.07
CA LEU A 62 -14.53 4.18 -22.41
C LEU A 62 -15.63 3.64 -23.32
N LYS A 63 -15.30 2.78 -24.30
CA LYS A 63 -16.30 2.09 -25.14
C LYS A 63 -17.19 1.16 -24.32
N ALA A 64 -16.60 0.34 -23.45
CA ALA A 64 -17.35 -0.57 -22.58
C ALA A 64 -18.23 0.21 -21.58
N PHE A 65 -17.73 1.31 -21.02
CA PHE A 65 -18.46 2.16 -20.09
C PHE A 65 -19.63 2.85 -20.79
N ALA A 66 -19.42 3.38 -22.00
CA ALA A 66 -20.50 4.00 -22.77
C ALA A 66 -21.66 3.01 -23.03
N LEU A 67 -21.35 1.76 -23.38
CA LEU A 67 -22.34 0.70 -23.57
C LEU A 67 -22.99 0.28 -22.24
N ALA A 68 -22.22 0.16 -21.16
CA ALA A 68 -22.76 -0.17 -19.84
C ALA A 68 -23.73 0.91 -19.35
N TYR A 69 -23.40 2.19 -19.50
CA TYR A 69 -24.31 3.29 -19.17
C TYR A 69 -25.55 3.29 -20.06
N GLU A 70 -25.45 2.93 -21.34
CA GLU A 70 -26.61 2.80 -22.23
C GLU A 70 -27.56 1.70 -21.73
N LEU A 71 -27.01 0.54 -21.36
CA LEU A 71 -27.80 -0.56 -20.80
C LEU A 71 -28.40 -0.20 -19.43
N ALA A 72 -27.68 0.54 -18.59
CA ALA A 72 -28.19 1.05 -17.32
C ALA A 72 -29.33 2.06 -17.54
N GLU A 73 -29.19 2.96 -18.52
CA GLU A 73 -30.23 3.92 -18.90
C GLU A 73 -31.49 3.19 -19.37
N ASP A 74 -31.34 2.19 -20.23
CA ASP A 74 -32.48 1.38 -20.69
C ASP A 74 -33.17 0.70 -19.51
N CYS A 75 -32.41 0.22 -18.53
CA CYS A 75 -32.89 -0.51 -17.37
C CYS A 75 -33.54 0.37 -16.29
N ALA A 76 -33.25 1.67 -16.25
CA ALA A 76 -33.90 2.58 -15.31
C ALA A 76 -35.39 2.77 -15.65
N ASP A 77 -36.25 2.78 -14.63
CA ASP A 77 -37.69 2.96 -14.81
C ASP A 77 -38.09 4.44 -14.78
N ASP A 78 -37.60 5.18 -13.79
CA ASP A 78 -37.88 6.59 -13.55
C ASP A 78 -37.16 7.51 -14.56
N ASP A 79 -37.84 8.56 -15.01
CA ASP A 79 -37.27 9.45 -16.04
C ASP A 79 -36.14 10.35 -15.50
N ASP A 80 -36.13 10.68 -14.20
CA ASP A 80 -35.01 11.40 -13.58
C ASP A 80 -33.78 10.49 -13.48
N ASP A 81 -33.96 9.21 -13.15
CA ASP A 81 -32.89 8.20 -13.15
C ASP A 81 -32.30 8.02 -14.55
N LYS A 82 -33.15 7.86 -15.58
CA LYS A 82 -32.70 7.80 -16.98
C LYS A 82 -31.93 9.04 -17.37
N SER A 83 -32.42 10.23 -17.00
CA SER A 83 -31.75 11.49 -17.33
C SER A 83 -30.37 11.58 -16.67
N GLY A 84 -30.27 11.23 -15.39
CA GLY A 84 -29.00 11.21 -14.68
C GLY A 84 -27.99 10.24 -15.30
N ILE A 85 -28.41 9.00 -15.59
CA ILE A 85 -27.55 7.99 -16.25
C ILE A 85 -27.14 8.45 -17.65
N ARG A 86 -28.05 9.05 -18.42
CA ARG A 86 -27.77 9.61 -19.75
C ARG A 86 -26.70 10.68 -19.69
N ASP A 87 -26.71 11.53 -18.67
CA ASP A 87 -25.71 12.58 -18.52
C ASP A 87 -24.33 12.00 -18.15
N LEU A 88 -24.27 10.95 -17.32
CA LEU A 88 -23.04 10.17 -17.09
C LEU A 88 -22.52 9.55 -18.40
N ARG A 89 -23.42 8.95 -19.20
CA ARG A 89 -23.08 8.40 -20.54
C ARG A 89 -22.49 9.45 -21.46
N LYS A 90 -23.11 10.63 -21.54
CA LYS A 90 -22.64 11.74 -22.38
C LYS A 90 -21.22 12.16 -22.00
N ARG A 91 -20.90 12.22 -20.71
CA ARG A 91 -19.54 12.57 -20.24
C ARG A 91 -18.50 11.56 -20.74
N VAL A 92 -18.78 10.26 -20.65
CA VAL A 92 -17.90 9.20 -21.17
C VAL A 92 -17.76 9.28 -22.69
N VAL A 93 -18.87 9.43 -23.42
CA VAL A 93 -18.85 9.53 -24.89
C VAL A 93 -18.09 10.77 -25.35
N GLN A 94 -18.22 11.89 -24.64
CA GLN A 94 -17.46 13.10 -24.95
C GLN A 94 -15.96 12.91 -24.66
N ARG A 95 -15.61 12.26 -23.55
CA ARG A 95 -14.21 11.91 -23.25
C ARG A 95 -13.61 11.02 -24.33
N LEU A 96 -14.35 10.02 -24.79
CA LEU A 96 -13.93 9.13 -25.89
C LEU A 96 -13.72 9.90 -27.20
N LYS A 97 -14.64 10.82 -27.56
CA LYS A 97 -14.50 11.66 -28.76
C LYS A 97 -13.31 12.62 -28.69
N SER A 98 -12.98 13.09 -27.49
CA SER A 98 -11.87 14.01 -27.27
C SER A 98 -10.55 13.32 -26.95
N HIS A 99 -10.49 11.98 -26.94
CA HIS A 99 -9.32 11.22 -26.49
C HIS A 99 -8.04 11.65 -27.23
N ASP A 100 -8.05 11.64 -28.56
CA ASP A 100 -6.91 12.07 -29.38
C ASP A 100 -6.45 13.50 -29.10
N THR A 101 -7.40 14.41 -28.82
CA THR A 101 -7.08 15.80 -28.49
C THR A 101 -6.42 15.87 -27.12
N LEU A 102 -6.96 15.17 -26.13
CA LEU A 102 -6.42 15.11 -24.77
C LEU A 102 -5.00 14.54 -24.76
N VAL A 103 -4.73 13.45 -25.49
CA VAL A 103 -3.40 12.84 -25.57
C VAL A 103 -2.37 13.82 -26.13
N ARG A 104 -2.73 14.57 -27.20
CA ARG A 104 -1.87 15.61 -27.76
C ARG A 104 -1.69 16.79 -26.80
N GLU A 105 -2.73 17.21 -26.10
CA GLU A 105 -2.66 18.26 -25.08
C GLU A 105 -1.75 17.87 -23.92
N TRP A 106 -1.74 16.60 -23.53
CA TRP A 106 -0.79 16.04 -22.56
C TRP A 106 0.65 16.03 -23.06
N GLY A 107 0.87 16.22 -24.36
CA GLY A 107 2.20 16.33 -24.97
C GLY A 107 2.72 15.02 -25.59
N PHE A 108 1.84 14.05 -25.84
CA PHE A 108 2.22 12.76 -26.41
C PHE A 108 1.67 12.57 -27.83
N GLU A 109 2.34 11.72 -28.60
CA GLU A 109 1.80 11.21 -29.86
C GLU A 109 0.69 10.18 -29.60
N LEU A 110 -0.19 9.97 -30.58
CA LEU A 110 -1.28 9.01 -30.42
C LEU A 110 -0.74 7.57 -30.34
N PRO A 111 -1.20 6.76 -29.39
CA PRO A 111 -0.80 5.37 -29.31
C PRO A 111 -1.50 4.50 -30.37
N ASP A 112 -1.02 3.27 -30.57
CA ASP A 112 -1.78 2.25 -31.32
C ASP A 112 -2.85 1.62 -30.42
N GLU A 113 -4.12 1.86 -30.75
CA GLU A 113 -5.29 1.43 -29.98
C GLU A 113 -5.88 0.09 -30.47
N LYS A 114 -5.21 -0.60 -31.41
CA LYS A 114 -5.78 -1.82 -32.01
C LYS A 114 -5.70 -3.04 -31.11
N VAL A 115 -4.77 -3.06 -30.16
CA VAL A 115 -4.46 -4.24 -29.34
C VAL A 115 -4.90 -4.00 -27.91
N SER A 116 -5.89 -4.75 -27.46
CA SER A 116 -6.29 -4.79 -26.05
C SER A 116 -5.41 -5.78 -25.29
N SER A 117 -4.97 -5.38 -24.10
CA SER A 117 -4.27 -6.27 -23.17
C SER A 117 -5.24 -7.28 -22.54
N ASP A 118 -4.72 -8.42 -22.08
CA ASP A 118 -5.53 -9.44 -21.41
C ASP A 118 -6.28 -8.88 -20.18
N ALA A 119 -5.63 -8.00 -19.41
CA ALA A 119 -6.25 -7.34 -18.25
C ALA A 119 -7.41 -6.42 -18.67
N THR A 120 -7.24 -5.66 -19.76
CA THR A 120 -8.29 -4.81 -20.34
C THR A 120 -9.47 -5.63 -20.84
N VAL A 121 -9.22 -6.73 -21.57
CA VAL A 121 -10.27 -7.64 -22.03
C VAL A 121 -11.01 -8.23 -20.83
N LYS A 122 -10.29 -8.75 -19.84
CA LYS A 122 -10.88 -9.36 -18.64
C LYS A 122 -11.80 -8.40 -17.88
N TYR A 123 -11.40 -7.14 -17.73
CA TYR A 123 -12.26 -6.14 -17.11
C TYR A 123 -13.46 -5.83 -17.99
N THR A 124 -13.23 -5.44 -19.25
CA THR A 124 -14.33 -5.03 -20.14
C THR A 124 -15.37 -6.14 -20.31
N ASP A 125 -14.95 -7.41 -20.40
CA ASP A 125 -15.84 -8.57 -20.40
C ASP A 125 -16.64 -8.70 -19.09
N PHE A 126 -15.99 -8.51 -17.93
CA PHE A 126 -16.68 -8.50 -16.63
C PHE A 126 -17.76 -7.42 -16.57
N LEU A 127 -17.43 -6.19 -17.01
CA LEU A 127 -18.37 -5.08 -17.00
C LEU A 127 -19.55 -5.33 -17.93
N LEU A 128 -19.28 -5.81 -19.15
CA LEU A 128 -20.33 -6.11 -20.12
C LEU A 128 -21.18 -7.32 -19.71
N ALA A 129 -20.60 -8.29 -19.00
CA ALA A 129 -21.34 -9.40 -18.40
C ALA A 129 -22.28 -8.91 -17.29
N ALA A 130 -21.78 -8.03 -16.41
CA ALA A 130 -22.62 -7.37 -15.39
C ALA A 130 -23.76 -6.57 -16.05
N ALA A 131 -23.46 -5.82 -17.11
CA ALA A 131 -24.45 -5.04 -17.85
C ALA A 131 -25.46 -5.86 -18.65
N SER A 132 -25.09 -7.07 -19.06
CA SER A 132 -26.00 -8.02 -19.69
C SER A 132 -26.83 -8.83 -18.69
N GLY A 133 -26.75 -8.53 -17.39
CA GLY A 133 -27.48 -9.24 -16.34
C GLY A 133 -26.96 -10.64 -16.05
N ARG A 134 -25.69 -10.94 -16.39
CA ARG A 134 -25.03 -12.23 -16.06
C ARG A 134 -24.23 -12.10 -14.77
N VAL A 135 -24.92 -11.93 -13.65
CA VAL A 135 -24.27 -11.82 -12.34
C VAL A 135 -24.41 -13.15 -11.59
N GLN A 136 -23.30 -13.84 -11.33
CA GLN A 136 -23.23 -15.09 -10.55
C GLN A 136 -24.08 -16.28 -11.06
N GLY A 137 -24.30 -16.41 -12.38
CA GLY A 137 -25.03 -17.55 -12.94
C GLY A 137 -26.54 -17.50 -12.76
N GLU A 138 -27.06 -16.44 -12.14
CA GLU A 138 -28.46 -16.06 -12.26
C GLU A 138 -28.61 -15.27 -13.56
N ASN A 139 -29.33 -15.83 -14.53
CA ASN A 139 -29.81 -15.04 -15.65
C ASN A 139 -30.84 -14.06 -15.07
N VAL A 140 -30.57 -12.76 -15.14
CA VAL A 140 -31.66 -11.79 -15.02
C VAL A 140 -32.75 -12.19 -16.02
N PRO A 141 -34.02 -12.39 -15.61
CA PRO A 141 -35.03 -12.99 -16.47
C PRO A 141 -35.18 -12.22 -17.77
N GLY A 142 -34.85 -12.86 -18.89
CA GLY A 142 -35.20 -12.36 -20.21
C GLY A 142 -36.72 -12.36 -20.39
N LYS A 143 -37.26 -11.20 -20.80
CA LYS A 143 -38.65 -10.91 -21.21
C LYS A 143 -39.76 -10.88 -20.14
N ILE A 144 -39.52 -11.25 -18.88
CA ILE A 144 -40.48 -11.10 -17.78
C ILE A 144 -39.82 -10.34 -16.62
N ALA A 145 -39.27 -9.16 -16.90
CA ALA A 145 -38.71 -8.29 -15.87
C ALA A 145 -39.71 -7.17 -15.56
N THR A 146 -40.18 -7.13 -14.32
CA THR A 146 -40.91 -5.97 -13.78
C THR A 146 -40.02 -4.72 -13.84
N PRO A 147 -40.61 -3.50 -13.86
CA PRO A 147 -39.80 -2.28 -13.85
C PRO A 147 -38.80 -2.22 -12.68
N PHE A 148 -39.20 -2.74 -11.52
CA PHE A 148 -38.33 -2.91 -10.35
C PHE A 148 -37.11 -3.81 -10.62
N GLU A 149 -37.31 -4.96 -11.26
CA GLU A 149 -36.21 -5.87 -11.61
C GLU A 149 -35.25 -5.27 -12.63
N ARG A 150 -35.72 -4.38 -13.49
CA ARG A 150 -34.87 -3.64 -14.44
C ARG A 150 -34.04 -2.58 -13.72
N THR A 151 -34.64 -1.76 -12.86
CA THR A 151 -33.90 -0.73 -12.10
C THR A 151 -32.78 -1.33 -11.25
N LYS A 152 -32.98 -2.54 -10.71
CA LYS A 152 -31.92 -3.29 -10.02
C LYS A 152 -30.69 -3.55 -10.89
N VAL A 153 -30.87 -3.88 -12.17
CA VAL A 153 -29.76 -4.09 -13.11
C VAL A 153 -28.99 -2.79 -13.32
N ALA A 154 -29.68 -1.65 -13.40
CA ALA A 154 -29.01 -0.34 -13.48
C ALA A 154 -28.13 -0.09 -12.24
N ALA A 155 -28.62 -0.38 -11.03
CA ALA A 155 -27.83 -0.29 -9.80
C ALA A 155 -26.59 -1.21 -9.83
N TYR A 156 -26.73 -2.44 -10.34
CA TYR A 156 -25.62 -3.40 -10.47
C TYR A 156 -24.54 -2.91 -11.44
N ILE A 157 -24.96 -2.36 -12.58
CA ILE A 157 -24.05 -1.79 -13.57
C ILE A 157 -23.25 -0.63 -12.97
N LEU A 158 -23.95 0.32 -12.36
CA LEU A 158 -23.29 1.49 -11.76
C LEU A 158 -22.39 1.08 -10.60
N GLY A 159 -22.77 0.08 -9.81
CA GLY A 159 -21.94 -0.51 -8.77
C GLY A 159 -20.64 -1.12 -9.29
N ALA A 160 -20.63 -1.64 -10.52
CA ALA A 160 -19.42 -2.14 -11.20
C ALA A 160 -18.56 -1.03 -11.82
N ILE A 161 -19.12 0.15 -12.08
CA ILE A 161 -18.43 1.31 -12.67
C ILE A 161 -17.85 2.25 -11.59
N ALA A 162 -18.61 2.54 -10.54
CA ALA A 162 -18.26 3.44 -9.45
C ALA A 162 -16.83 3.28 -8.90
N PRO A 163 -16.32 2.06 -8.60
CA PRO A 163 -14.97 1.91 -8.06
C PRO A 163 -13.87 2.41 -8.98
N CYS A 164 -14.01 2.28 -10.31
CA CYS A 164 -13.04 2.79 -11.28
C CYS A 164 -12.93 4.31 -11.17
N MET A 165 -14.08 5.00 -11.21
CA MET A 165 -14.14 6.46 -11.12
C MET A 165 -13.52 6.99 -9.83
N ARG A 166 -13.89 6.37 -8.70
CA ARG A 166 -13.35 6.73 -7.39
C ARG A 166 -11.86 6.44 -7.28
N LEU A 167 -11.39 5.31 -7.81
CA LEU A 167 -9.98 4.92 -7.79
C LEU A 167 -9.11 5.93 -8.55
N TYR A 168 -9.50 6.31 -9.78
CA TYR A 168 -8.75 7.26 -10.59
C TYR A 168 -8.68 8.65 -9.94
N SER A 169 -9.78 9.12 -9.33
CA SER A 169 -9.78 10.38 -8.58
C SER A 169 -8.82 10.29 -7.38
N SER A 170 -8.92 9.20 -6.61
CA SER A 170 -8.09 9.00 -5.43
C SER A 170 -6.60 8.90 -5.77
N ILE A 171 -6.21 8.05 -6.72
CA ILE A 171 -4.80 7.88 -7.10
C ILE A 171 -4.24 9.20 -7.63
N SER A 172 -4.95 9.88 -8.52
CA SER A 172 -4.45 11.12 -9.13
C SER A 172 -4.27 12.25 -8.10
N ARG A 173 -5.14 12.31 -7.08
CA ARG A 173 -4.98 13.25 -5.96
C ARG A 173 -3.79 12.92 -5.06
N GLU A 174 -3.54 11.64 -4.79
CA GLU A 174 -2.35 11.22 -4.03
C GLU A 174 -1.06 11.56 -4.80
N ILE A 175 -1.04 11.37 -6.12
CA ILE A 175 0.07 11.81 -6.97
C ILE A 175 0.21 13.33 -6.92
N GLN A 176 -0.87 14.08 -7.15
CA GLN A 176 -0.85 15.54 -7.14
C GLN A 176 -0.33 16.11 -5.81
N ALA A 177 -0.63 15.47 -4.68
CA ALA A 177 -0.18 15.88 -3.36
C ALA A 177 1.35 15.80 -3.16
N VAL A 178 2.03 14.96 -3.96
CA VAL A 178 3.50 14.82 -3.91
C VAL A 178 4.21 15.53 -5.07
N LEU A 179 3.48 16.03 -6.07
CA LEU A 179 4.05 16.84 -7.14
C LEU A 179 4.39 18.25 -6.62
N VAL A 180 5.54 18.78 -7.05
CA VAL A 180 5.92 20.17 -6.78
C VAL A 180 5.09 21.09 -7.69
N PRO A 181 4.24 21.99 -7.14
CA PRO A 181 3.31 22.77 -7.96
C PRO A 181 3.98 23.66 -9.01
N ALA A 182 5.18 24.15 -8.72
CA ALA A 182 5.96 25.01 -9.62
C ALA A 182 6.79 24.22 -10.66
N ASP A 183 6.84 22.90 -10.54
CA ASP A 183 7.62 22.05 -11.44
C ASP A 183 6.80 21.65 -12.68
N ASN A 184 7.15 22.25 -13.80
CA ASN A 184 6.57 21.93 -15.11
C ASN A 184 7.39 20.88 -15.88
N SER A 185 8.45 20.32 -15.30
CA SER A 185 9.26 19.28 -15.94
C SER A 185 8.61 17.90 -15.92
N HIS A 186 7.62 17.69 -15.04
CA HIS A 186 6.93 16.42 -14.91
C HIS A 186 6.02 16.13 -16.12
N ILE A 187 6.48 15.23 -17.00
CA ILE A 187 5.85 14.96 -18.30
C ILE A 187 4.40 14.43 -18.21
N TYR A 188 4.00 13.81 -17.10
CA TYR A 188 2.63 13.30 -16.89
C TYR A 188 1.71 14.28 -16.16
N LYS A 189 2.20 15.48 -15.81
CA LYS A 189 1.47 16.41 -14.94
C LYS A 189 0.08 16.77 -15.47
N LYS A 190 -0.05 17.03 -16.77
CA LYS A 190 -1.35 17.38 -17.37
C LYS A 190 -2.38 16.24 -17.30
N TRP A 191 -1.92 15.00 -17.39
CA TRP A 191 -2.78 13.83 -17.18
C TRP A 191 -3.24 13.76 -15.73
N VAL A 192 -2.32 13.92 -14.77
CA VAL A 192 -2.63 13.95 -13.34
C VAL A 192 -3.62 15.07 -13.02
N ASP A 193 -3.35 16.29 -13.49
CA ASP A 193 -4.21 17.46 -13.29
C ASP A 193 -5.64 17.22 -13.80
N SER A 194 -5.80 16.51 -14.93
CA SER A 194 -7.10 16.16 -15.50
C SER A 194 -7.92 15.26 -14.57
N TYR A 195 -7.32 14.20 -14.04
CA TYR A 195 -7.99 13.22 -13.17
C TYR A 195 -8.06 13.67 -11.70
N SER A 196 -7.21 14.58 -11.24
CA SER A 196 -7.30 15.19 -9.90
C SER A 196 -8.22 16.41 -9.84
N SER A 197 -8.75 16.86 -10.98
CA SER A 197 -9.60 18.06 -11.09
C SER A 197 -10.91 17.93 -10.30
N GLU A 198 -11.48 19.08 -9.91
CA GLU A 198 -12.81 19.14 -9.29
C GLU A 198 -13.88 18.57 -10.22
N THR A 199 -13.79 18.83 -11.53
CA THR A 199 -14.73 18.28 -12.52
C THR A 199 -14.72 16.76 -12.58
N PHE A 200 -13.55 16.12 -12.42
CA PHE A 200 -13.47 14.66 -12.38
C PHE A 200 -14.00 14.10 -11.05
N GLU A 201 -13.72 14.77 -9.94
CA GLU A 201 -14.28 14.41 -8.63
C GLU A 201 -15.81 14.50 -8.61
N GLU A 202 -16.38 15.58 -9.15
CA GLU A 202 -17.83 15.73 -9.33
C GLU A 202 -18.41 14.61 -10.17
N PHE A 203 -17.70 14.17 -11.21
CA PHE A 203 -18.15 13.04 -12.02
C PHE A 203 -18.14 11.73 -11.20
N ALA A 204 -17.09 11.47 -10.43
CA ALA A 204 -17.04 10.30 -9.56
C ALA A 204 -18.17 10.31 -8.51
N LEU A 205 -18.41 11.46 -7.88
CA LEU A 205 -19.51 11.65 -6.93
C LEU A 205 -20.87 11.42 -7.58
N GLN A 206 -21.12 11.95 -8.78
CA GLN A 206 -22.40 11.73 -9.46
C GLN A 206 -22.68 10.25 -9.79
N VAL A 207 -21.63 9.47 -10.06
CA VAL A 207 -21.78 8.01 -10.24
C VAL A 207 -22.14 7.35 -8.91
N GLU A 208 -21.47 7.72 -7.81
CA GLU A 208 -21.74 7.20 -6.47
C GLU A 208 -23.15 7.57 -5.98
N ASP A 209 -23.56 8.82 -6.16
CA ASP A 209 -24.90 9.31 -5.82
C ASP A 209 -25.98 8.53 -6.58
N MET A 210 -25.74 8.19 -7.86
CA MET A 210 -26.67 7.39 -8.63
C MET A 210 -26.69 5.92 -8.15
N VAL A 211 -25.55 5.35 -7.75
CA VAL A 211 -25.52 4.03 -7.09
C VAL A 211 -26.35 4.05 -5.82
N ASP A 212 -26.15 5.05 -4.96
CA ASP A 212 -26.87 5.19 -3.70
C ASP A 212 -28.37 5.36 -3.96
N LYS A 213 -28.77 6.26 -4.87
CA LYS A 213 -30.18 6.49 -5.25
C LYS A 213 -30.87 5.20 -5.73
N LEU A 214 -30.27 4.48 -6.66
CA LEU A 214 -30.87 3.25 -7.21
C LEU A 214 -30.86 2.08 -6.21
N SER A 215 -30.08 2.17 -5.14
CA SER A 215 -29.95 1.11 -4.13
C SER A 215 -30.93 1.22 -2.96
N ILE A 216 -31.62 2.36 -2.79
CA ILE A 216 -32.54 2.63 -1.66
C ILE A 216 -33.60 1.54 -1.49
N SER A 217 -34.10 1.00 -2.59
CA SER A 217 -35.21 0.02 -2.59
C SER A 217 -34.75 -1.44 -2.59
N LEU A 218 -33.44 -1.69 -2.59
CA LEU A 218 -32.88 -3.04 -2.68
C LEU A 218 -32.85 -3.75 -1.33
N THR A 219 -33.02 -5.07 -1.39
CA THR A 219 -32.89 -5.94 -0.21
C THR A 219 -31.43 -6.12 0.18
N GLY A 220 -31.17 -6.56 1.43
CA GLY A 220 -29.81 -6.82 1.90
C GLY A 220 -29.02 -7.85 1.06
N GLU A 221 -29.69 -8.83 0.44
CA GLU A 221 -29.04 -9.77 -0.47
C GLU A 221 -28.67 -9.12 -1.80
N GLU A 222 -29.50 -8.21 -2.31
CA GLU A 222 -29.22 -7.47 -3.55
C GLU A 222 -28.10 -6.44 -3.35
N LEU A 223 -28.02 -5.81 -2.18
CA LEU A 223 -26.90 -4.94 -1.81
C LEU A 223 -25.57 -5.72 -1.75
N LYS A 224 -25.58 -6.96 -1.27
CA LYS A 224 -24.39 -7.84 -1.30
C LYS A 224 -23.94 -8.17 -2.73
N VAL A 225 -24.86 -8.18 -3.70
CA VAL A 225 -24.49 -8.35 -5.12
C VAL A 225 -23.72 -7.13 -5.62
N ILE A 226 -24.19 -5.91 -5.31
CA ILE A 226 -23.47 -4.67 -5.62
C ILE A 226 -22.09 -4.67 -4.96
N GLU A 227 -22.01 -5.06 -3.69
CA GLU A 227 -20.74 -5.16 -2.97
C GLU A 227 -19.74 -6.08 -3.69
N LYS A 228 -20.20 -7.26 -4.13
CA LYS A 228 -19.36 -8.23 -4.87
C LYS A 228 -18.90 -7.67 -6.22
N LEU A 229 -19.78 -6.99 -6.95
CA LEU A 229 -19.44 -6.36 -8.23
C LEU A 229 -18.42 -5.24 -8.03
N TYR A 230 -18.64 -4.39 -7.03
CA TYR A 230 -17.74 -3.31 -6.66
C TYR A 230 -16.35 -3.84 -6.31
N TYR A 231 -16.29 -4.88 -5.46
CA TYR A 231 -15.02 -5.50 -5.08
C TYR A 231 -14.31 -6.16 -6.26
N GLN A 232 -15.05 -6.85 -7.13
CA GLN A 232 -14.48 -7.49 -8.31
C GLN A 232 -13.89 -6.46 -9.28
N ALA A 233 -14.55 -5.31 -9.46
CA ALA A 233 -14.01 -4.20 -10.24
C ALA A 233 -12.71 -3.64 -9.64
N ILE A 234 -12.63 -3.42 -8.31
CA ILE A 234 -11.38 -3.00 -7.64
C ILE A 234 -10.25 -4.01 -7.89
N LYS A 235 -10.53 -5.32 -7.81
CA LYS A 235 -9.52 -6.34 -8.08
C LYS A 235 -9.01 -6.30 -9.52
N LEU A 236 -9.90 -6.08 -10.48
CA LEU A 236 -9.56 -5.98 -11.90
C LEU A 236 -8.76 -4.71 -12.19
N GLU A 237 -9.07 -3.59 -11.54
CA GLU A 237 -8.25 -2.37 -11.59
C GLU A 237 -6.83 -2.62 -11.06
N VAL A 238 -6.73 -3.24 -9.88
CA VAL A 238 -5.43 -3.56 -9.25
C VAL A 238 -4.60 -4.46 -10.16
N GLU A 239 -5.23 -5.47 -10.77
CA GLU A 239 -4.60 -6.34 -11.77
C GLU A 239 -4.16 -5.54 -13.01
N PHE A 240 -5.02 -4.67 -13.54
CA PHE A 240 -4.70 -3.82 -14.68
C PHE A 240 -3.47 -2.94 -14.41
N PHE A 241 -3.42 -2.21 -13.29
CA PHE A 241 -2.25 -1.41 -12.91
C PHE A 241 -0.97 -2.22 -12.73
N ALA A 242 -1.08 -3.44 -12.20
CA ALA A 242 0.09 -4.29 -11.96
C ALA A 242 0.66 -4.96 -13.22
N THR A 243 -0.20 -5.22 -14.21
CA THR A 243 0.21 -5.76 -15.51
C THR A 243 0.82 -4.72 -16.45
N GLN A 244 0.77 -3.44 -16.09
CA GLN A 244 1.36 -2.39 -16.93
C GLN A 244 2.87 -2.61 -17.12
N PRO A 245 3.40 -2.32 -18.32
CA PRO A 245 4.80 -2.57 -18.63
C PRO A 245 5.71 -1.65 -17.81
N ILE A 246 6.73 -2.22 -17.17
CA ILE A 246 7.72 -1.49 -16.35
C ILE A 246 9.12 -1.96 -16.71
N SER A 247 9.94 -1.01 -17.17
CA SER A 247 11.34 -1.24 -17.55
C SER A 247 12.34 -0.84 -16.47
N LEU A 248 11.89 -0.17 -15.40
CA LEU A 248 12.73 0.31 -14.31
C LEU A 248 12.68 -0.60 -13.09
N GLN A 249 13.79 -0.66 -12.36
CA GLN A 249 13.83 -1.27 -11.04
C GLN A 249 13.15 -0.32 -10.04
N THR A 250 11.99 -0.71 -9.53
CA THR A 250 11.21 0.10 -8.59
C THR A 250 11.24 -0.49 -7.19
N ILE A 251 11.37 0.36 -6.17
CA ILE A 251 11.15 -0.02 -4.77
C ILE A 251 9.66 0.23 -4.48
N VAL A 252 8.94 -0.81 -4.08
CA VAL A 252 7.51 -0.73 -3.79
C VAL A 252 7.22 -1.31 -2.40
N PRO A 253 6.29 -0.72 -1.64
CA PRO A 253 5.64 -1.43 -0.53
C PRO A 253 5.03 -2.73 -1.06
N LEU A 254 5.34 -3.88 -0.44
CA LEU A 254 5.12 -5.20 -1.03
C LEU A 254 3.63 -5.44 -1.36
N ALA A 255 3.27 -5.35 -2.64
CA ALA A 255 1.92 -5.54 -3.15
C ALA A 255 1.73 -6.93 -3.76
N ARG A 256 0.54 -7.52 -3.57
CA ARG A 256 0.15 -8.91 -3.95
C ARG A 256 0.15 -9.22 -5.46
N VAL A 257 0.61 -8.30 -6.32
CA VAL A 257 0.15 -8.24 -7.71
C VAL A 257 1.26 -8.50 -8.75
N LEU A 258 2.47 -8.86 -8.32
CA LEU A 258 3.54 -9.20 -9.26
C LEU A 258 3.55 -10.70 -9.52
N ASP A 259 3.68 -11.11 -10.79
CA ASP A 259 3.95 -12.51 -11.14
C ASP A 259 5.26 -12.96 -10.47
N PRO A 260 5.18 -13.88 -9.50
CA PRO A 260 6.35 -14.42 -8.81
C PRO A 260 7.41 -15.02 -9.71
N ALA A 261 6.99 -15.61 -10.83
CA ALA A 261 7.85 -16.41 -11.69
C ALA A 261 8.81 -15.53 -12.51
N GLU A 262 8.40 -14.31 -12.84
CA GLU A 262 9.14 -13.40 -13.72
C GLU A 262 10.03 -12.41 -12.97
N ARG A 263 9.76 -12.13 -11.69
CA ARG A 263 10.47 -11.08 -10.94
C ARG A 263 11.20 -11.61 -9.70
N ARG A 264 12.44 -11.18 -9.55
CA ARG A 264 13.24 -11.45 -8.35
C ARG A 264 12.90 -10.40 -7.28
N LEU A 265 12.34 -10.83 -6.16
CA LEU A 265 12.02 -9.93 -5.05
C LEU A 265 13.20 -9.86 -4.08
N THR A 266 13.52 -8.65 -3.63
CA THR A 266 14.44 -8.41 -2.51
C THR A 266 13.65 -7.70 -1.41
N ILE A 267 13.44 -8.39 -0.30
CA ILE A 267 12.66 -7.85 0.84
C ILE A 267 13.63 -7.28 1.85
N PHE A 268 13.34 -6.10 2.36
CA PHE A 268 14.02 -5.50 3.51
C PHE A 268 13.01 -5.41 4.67
N CYS A 269 13.22 -6.14 5.79
CA CYS A 269 12.50 -5.92 7.06
C CYS A 269 13.45 -5.19 7.99
N ASP A 270 12.98 -4.13 8.66
CA ASP A 270 13.56 -3.71 9.92
C ASP A 270 13.20 -4.74 11.01
N PHE A 271 14.16 -5.26 11.76
CA PHE A 271 13.87 -6.34 12.70
C PHE A 271 13.23 -5.83 14.01
N ASP A 272 13.85 -4.82 14.60
CA ASP A 272 13.52 -4.38 15.95
C ASP A 272 12.21 -3.59 15.94
N LEU A 273 11.28 -3.91 16.84
CA LEU A 273 9.95 -3.30 16.99
C LEU A 273 8.98 -3.52 15.80
N THR A 274 9.50 -3.70 14.60
CA THR A 274 8.74 -4.04 13.38
C THR A 274 8.47 -5.54 13.30
N CYS A 275 9.52 -6.36 13.35
CA CYS A 275 9.41 -7.81 13.33
C CYS A 275 9.26 -8.35 14.79
N THR A 276 9.91 -7.73 15.80
CA THR A 276 9.89 -8.13 17.23
C THR A 276 8.96 -7.27 18.11
N ALA A 277 8.48 -7.83 19.22
CA ALA A 277 7.73 -7.05 20.23
C ALA A 277 8.62 -6.20 21.16
N PHE A 278 9.90 -6.57 21.29
CA PHE A 278 10.87 -5.91 22.15
C PHE A 278 12.16 -5.65 21.38
N ASP A 279 12.86 -4.60 21.78
CA ASP A 279 14.19 -4.25 21.25
C ASP A 279 15.20 -5.36 21.57
N SER A 280 15.94 -5.81 20.55
CA SER A 280 16.92 -6.88 20.71
C SER A 280 18.12 -6.51 21.58
N SER A 281 18.49 -5.23 21.67
CA SER A 281 19.56 -4.75 22.54
C SER A 281 19.21 -4.96 24.02
N ALA A 282 17.96 -4.70 24.41
CA ALA A 282 17.44 -4.96 25.74
C ALA A 282 17.44 -6.46 26.06
N ILE A 283 17.10 -7.30 25.08
CA ILE A 283 17.17 -8.77 25.23
C ILE A 283 18.61 -9.21 25.49
N LEU A 284 19.58 -8.70 24.72
CA LEU A 284 21.00 -9.04 24.90
C LEU A 284 21.52 -8.59 26.27
N ALA A 285 21.14 -7.41 26.74
CA ALA A 285 21.48 -6.90 28.05
C ALA A 285 20.89 -7.78 29.17
N GLU A 286 19.63 -8.18 29.06
CA GLU A 286 19.00 -9.07 30.04
C GLU A 286 19.67 -10.45 30.09
N ILE A 287 20.04 -11.02 28.94
CA ILE A 287 20.83 -12.26 28.93
C ILE A 287 22.16 -12.06 29.68
N ALA A 288 22.85 -10.94 29.46
CA ALA A 288 24.10 -10.64 30.14
C ALA A 288 23.89 -10.53 31.67
N ILE A 289 22.84 -9.83 32.10
CA ILE A 289 22.49 -9.61 33.52
C ILE A 289 22.13 -10.93 34.22
N ILE A 290 21.34 -11.80 33.57
CA ILE A 290 20.85 -13.06 34.16
C ILE A 290 21.97 -14.11 34.20
N THR A 291 22.86 -14.12 33.21
CA THR A 291 23.97 -15.09 33.13
C THR A 291 25.22 -14.65 33.89
N ALA A 292 25.25 -13.42 34.40
CA ALA A 292 26.37 -12.92 35.18
C ALA A 292 26.47 -13.59 36.56
N PRO A 293 27.70 -13.80 37.07
CA PRO A 293 27.89 -14.29 38.42
C PRO A 293 27.25 -13.32 39.43
N LYS A 294 26.58 -13.88 40.44
CA LYS A 294 26.15 -13.11 41.61
C LYS A 294 27.40 -12.69 42.38
N ALA A 295 27.39 -11.49 42.95
CA ALA A 295 28.56 -10.82 43.55
C ALA A 295 29.36 -11.63 44.61
N ASN A 296 28.87 -12.80 45.02
CA ASN A 296 29.49 -13.69 46.01
C ASN A 296 29.65 -15.11 45.46
N SER A 297 30.67 -15.34 44.62
CA SER A 297 31.15 -16.69 44.30
C SER A 297 32.67 -16.69 44.43
N ASP A 298 33.15 -17.53 45.33
CA ASP A 298 34.53 -17.62 45.81
C ASP A 298 35.56 -17.78 44.68
N GLY A 299 36.75 -17.22 44.91
CA GLY A 299 37.73 -16.88 43.89
C GLY A 299 38.30 -18.06 43.08
N SER A 300 38.42 -17.85 41.77
CA SER A 300 39.53 -18.39 40.98
C SER A 300 39.90 -17.41 39.85
N GLU A 301 41.15 -16.95 39.88
CA GLU A 301 41.73 -15.86 39.07
C GLU A 301 42.00 -16.21 37.60
N THR A 302 41.08 -16.88 36.90
CA THR A 302 41.26 -17.17 35.46
C THR A 302 40.11 -16.71 34.55
N GLN A 303 39.05 -16.11 35.10
CA GLN A 303 38.00 -15.51 34.29
C GLN A 303 38.22 -14.00 34.17
N LEU A 304 38.31 -13.49 32.93
CA LEU A 304 38.21 -12.05 32.61
C LEU A 304 37.19 -11.40 33.56
N ALA A 305 37.61 -10.38 34.31
CA ALA A 305 36.79 -9.70 35.31
C ALA A 305 35.44 -9.26 34.69
N ARG A 306 34.43 -10.12 34.87
CA ARG A 306 33.08 -9.92 34.33
C ARG A 306 32.30 -9.15 35.38
N MET A 307 31.61 -8.11 34.94
CA MET A 307 30.77 -7.29 35.80
C MET A 307 29.74 -8.15 36.54
N SER A 308 29.43 -7.78 37.78
CA SER A 308 28.36 -8.44 38.53
C SER A 308 27.00 -8.13 37.89
N SER A 309 25.99 -8.96 38.17
CA SER A 309 24.61 -8.73 37.71
C SER A 309 24.07 -7.33 38.09
N ALA A 310 24.44 -6.82 39.27
CA ALA A 310 24.04 -5.49 39.73
C ALA A 310 24.73 -4.37 38.94
N ASP A 311 26.05 -4.50 38.72
CA ASP A 311 26.82 -3.53 37.95
C ASP A 311 26.38 -3.48 36.49
N LEU A 312 26.07 -4.64 35.90
CA LEU A 312 25.51 -4.73 34.55
C LEU A 312 24.18 -4.01 34.44
N ARG A 313 23.26 -4.25 35.39
CA ARG A 313 21.94 -3.58 35.40
C ARG A 313 22.09 -2.06 35.55
N SER A 314 22.96 -1.61 36.46
CA SER A 314 23.24 -0.19 36.64
C SER A 314 23.82 0.44 35.37
N THR A 315 24.84 -0.20 34.80
CA THR A 315 25.51 0.28 33.58
C THR A 315 24.58 0.31 32.38
N TRP A 316 23.77 -0.74 32.18
CA TRP A 316 22.77 -0.78 31.13
C TRP A 316 21.72 0.32 31.31
N GLY A 317 21.24 0.56 32.53
CA GLY A 317 20.32 1.64 32.83
C GLY A 317 20.87 3.01 32.43
N VAL A 318 22.13 3.30 32.80
CA VAL A 318 22.79 4.56 32.43
C VAL A 318 22.92 4.70 30.91
N LEU A 319 23.38 3.64 30.22
CA LEU A 319 23.54 3.65 28.77
C LEU A 319 22.20 3.84 28.04
N SER A 320 21.15 3.17 28.51
CA SER A 320 19.81 3.25 27.93
C SER A 320 19.19 4.63 28.13
N THR A 321 19.30 5.23 29.33
CA THR A 321 18.82 6.59 29.58
C THR A 321 19.55 7.60 28.71
N GLN A 322 20.89 7.52 28.66
CA GLN A 322 21.70 8.41 27.83
C GLN A 322 21.39 8.26 26.34
N TYR A 323 21.12 7.04 25.87
CA TYR A 323 20.69 6.81 24.49
C TYR A 323 19.39 7.54 24.17
N THR A 324 18.36 7.38 25.00
CA THR A 324 17.05 8.00 24.79
C THR A 324 17.16 9.52 24.75
N GLU A 325 17.84 10.12 25.73
CA GLU A 325 18.00 11.58 25.82
C GLU A 325 18.76 12.14 24.61
N GLU A 326 19.87 11.51 24.21
CA GLU A 326 20.65 11.96 23.06
C GLU A 326 19.96 11.70 21.72
N PHE A 327 19.17 10.62 21.61
CA PHE A 327 18.36 10.34 20.42
C PHE A 327 17.28 11.40 20.25
N GLU A 328 16.55 11.74 21.32
CA GLU A 328 15.55 12.81 21.31
C GLU A 328 16.18 14.14 20.87
N GLN A 329 17.32 14.53 21.45
CA GLN A 329 18.06 15.73 21.03
C GLN A 329 18.50 15.68 19.57
N CYS A 330 18.94 14.52 19.08
CA CYS A 330 19.33 14.35 17.68
C CYS A 330 18.13 14.55 16.75
N ILE A 331 16.99 13.93 17.06
CA ILE A 331 15.76 14.05 16.27
C ILE A 331 15.23 15.50 16.33
N GLU A 332 15.21 16.14 17.49
CA GLU A 332 14.82 17.56 17.64
C GLU A 332 15.71 18.49 16.82
N SER A 333 17.01 18.21 16.72
CA SER A 333 17.94 19.00 15.91
C SER A 333 17.71 18.88 14.40
N ILE A 334 17.12 17.75 13.97
CA ILE A 334 16.83 17.42 12.57
C ILE A 334 15.43 17.89 12.17
N MET A 335 14.46 17.68 13.05
CA MET A 335 13.04 17.93 12.82
C MET A 335 12.73 19.43 12.99
N ASP A 336 12.86 20.20 11.91
CA ASP A 336 12.33 21.56 11.86
C ASP A 336 10.78 21.52 11.92
N SER A 337 10.19 22.34 12.78
CA SER A 337 8.72 22.44 12.92
C SER A 337 8.06 23.17 11.75
N ARG A 338 8.85 23.75 10.84
CA ARG A 338 8.35 24.41 9.64
C ARG A 338 7.88 23.40 8.61
N LYS A 339 6.68 23.65 8.06
CA LYS A 339 6.18 22.92 6.90
C LYS A 339 7.15 23.12 5.74
N VAL A 340 7.75 22.03 5.28
CA VAL A 340 8.67 22.05 4.14
C VAL A 340 7.85 22.25 2.86
N GLU A 341 8.22 23.24 2.04
CA GLU A 341 7.51 23.54 0.78
C GLU A 341 7.88 22.56 -0.34
N ASN A 342 9.14 22.10 -0.37
CA ASN A 342 9.67 21.21 -1.39
C ASN A 342 10.54 20.10 -0.78
N PHE A 343 10.55 18.90 -1.38
CA PHE A 343 11.45 17.84 -0.95
C PHE A 343 12.92 18.27 -1.07
N ASN A 344 13.65 18.24 0.05
CA ASN A 344 15.07 18.61 0.11
C ASN A 344 15.93 17.36 0.32
N TYR A 345 16.39 16.77 -0.79
CA TYR A 345 17.22 15.55 -0.77
C TYR A 345 18.52 15.74 0.03
N GLU A 346 19.25 16.83 -0.19
CA GLU A 346 20.51 17.09 0.53
C GLU A 346 20.29 17.33 2.03
N GLY A 347 19.18 17.98 2.39
CA GLY A 347 18.76 18.13 3.79
C GLY A 347 18.47 16.79 4.44
N LEU A 348 17.70 15.93 3.78
CA LEU A 348 17.41 14.57 4.26
C LEU A 348 18.70 13.74 4.40
N LYS A 349 19.58 13.79 3.40
CA LYS A 349 20.86 13.09 3.45
C LYS A 349 21.70 13.52 4.65
N LYS A 350 21.85 14.84 4.85
CA LYS A 350 22.59 15.38 6.00
C LYS A 350 21.96 15.00 7.34
N ALA A 351 20.63 14.98 7.42
CA ALA A 351 19.92 14.51 8.60
C ALA A 351 20.21 13.02 8.89
N LEU A 352 20.18 12.16 7.87
CA LEU A 352 20.50 10.74 8.01
C LEU A 352 21.97 10.53 8.43
N GLU A 353 22.90 11.33 7.91
CA GLU A 353 24.32 11.31 8.35
C GLU A 353 24.46 11.68 9.84
N GLN A 354 23.67 12.63 10.34
CA GLN A 354 23.66 12.99 11.77
C GLN A 354 23.15 11.86 12.65
N VAL A 355 22.04 11.21 12.26
CA VAL A 355 21.52 10.02 12.96
C VAL A 355 22.59 8.92 12.96
N ALA A 356 23.22 8.64 11.82
CA ALA A 356 24.24 7.61 11.72
C ALA A 356 25.44 7.89 12.64
N GLU A 357 25.90 9.13 12.74
CA GLU A 357 26.98 9.51 13.64
C GLU A 357 26.58 9.43 15.12
N PHE A 358 25.34 9.77 15.46
CA PHE A 358 24.78 9.54 16.80
C PHE A 358 24.83 8.05 17.16
N GLU A 359 24.29 7.20 16.30
CA GLU A 359 24.21 5.75 16.49
C GLU A 359 25.61 5.14 16.67
N LYS A 360 26.59 5.59 15.88
CA LYS A 360 27.99 5.16 16.01
C LYS A 360 28.59 5.50 17.37
N ARG A 361 28.30 6.69 17.92
CA ARG A 361 28.75 7.08 19.27
C ARG A 361 28.07 6.24 20.35
N ALA A 362 26.75 6.05 20.25
CA ALA A 362 26.00 5.20 21.17
C ALA A 362 26.54 3.77 21.21
N ASN A 363 26.73 3.15 20.06
CA ASN A 363 27.29 1.81 19.93
C ASN A 363 28.72 1.72 20.48
N THR A 364 29.54 2.75 20.26
CA THR A 364 30.90 2.82 20.83
C THR A 364 30.87 2.83 22.36
N ARG A 365 29.93 3.53 22.99
CA ARG A 365 29.76 3.52 24.46
C ARG A 365 29.42 2.13 24.99
N VAL A 366 28.51 1.42 24.32
CA VAL A 366 28.14 0.05 24.68
C VAL A 366 29.36 -0.88 24.58
N VAL A 367 30.12 -0.81 23.48
CA VAL A 367 31.34 -1.61 23.30
C VAL A 367 32.36 -1.32 24.40
N ASN A 368 32.63 -0.03 24.68
CA ASN A 368 33.60 0.40 25.68
C ASN A 368 33.20 0.01 27.11
N SER A 369 31.90 0.03 27.41
CA SER A 369 31.39 -0.39 28.73
C SER A 369 31.64 -1.87 29.03
N GLY A 370 31.76 -2.71 27.99
CA GLY A 370 31.87 -4.14 28.14
C GLY A 370 30.61 -4.82 28.69
N VAL A 371 29.46 -4.15 28.73
CA VAL A 371 28.19 -4.66 29.31
C VAL A 371 27.71 -5.96 28.67
N LEU A 372 28.11 -6.24 27.42
CA LEU A 372 27.78 -7.46 26.69
C LEU A 372 28.92 -8.50 26.67
N LYS A 373 30.05 -8.25 27.36
CA LYS A 373 31.17 -9.20 27.41
C LYS A 373 30.76 -10.47 28.19
N GLY A 374 31.12 -11.62 27.62
CA GLY A 374 30.86 -12.94 28.23
C GLY A 374 29.50 -13.55 27.88
N LEU A 375 28.73 -12.94 26.97
CA LEU A 375 27.54 -13.60 26.40
C LEU A 375 27.93 -14.89 25.68
N HIS A 376 27.23 -15.99 26.01
CA HIS A 376 27.39 -17.26 25.33
C HIS A 376 26.45 -17.37 24.13
N LEU A 377 26.96 -17.89 23.01
CA LEU A 377 26.20 -18.06 21.78
C LEU A 377 24.94 -18.91 21.97
N GLU A 378 24.99 -19.95 22.80
CA GLU A 378 23.83 -20.82 23.03
C GLU A 378 22.70 -20.13 23.80
N ASP A 379 23.03 -19.21 24.71
CA ASP A 379 22.03 -18.39 25.40
C ASP A 379 21.35 -17.41 24.43
N ILE A 380 22.13 -16.81 23.53
CA ILE A 380 21.62 -15.94 22.45
C ILE A 380 20.67 -16.72 21.54
N LYS A 381 21.07 -17.91 21.06
CA LYS A 381 20.21 -18.74 20.21
C LYS A 381 18.91 -19.14 20.91
N ARG A 382 19.00 -19.55 22.18
CA ARG A 382 17.84 -19.93 22.99
C ARG A 382 16.88 -18.75 23.19
N ALA A 383 17.41 -17.55 23.43
CA ALA A 383 16.60 -16.34 23.52
C ALA A 383 15.92 -16.02 22.19
N GLY A 384 16.65 -16.07 21.08
CA GLY A 384 16.09 -15.85 19.74
C GLY A 384 14.96 -16.82 19.41
N GLN A 385 15.13 -18.12 19.68
CA GLN A 385 14.08 -19.12 19.43
C GLN A 385 12.77 -18.87 20.20
N ARG A 386 12.86 -18.23 21.37
CA ARG A 386 11.73 -17.91 22.25
C ARG A 386 11.20 -16.48 22.07
N LEU A 387 11.77 -15.74 21.12
CA LEU A 387 11.46 -14.34 20.90
C LEU A 387 10.04 -14.20 20.34
N ILE A 388 9.28 -13.28 20.92
CA ILE A 388 7.90 -12.99 20.50
C ILE A 388 7.97 -12.03 19.31
N LEU A 389 7.50 -12.52 18.16
CA LEU A 389 7.34 -11.71 16.96
C LEU A 389 5.95 -11.07 16.93
N GLN A 390 5.84 -9.94 16.24
CA GLN A 390 4.56 -9.28 16.00
C GLN A 390 3.57 -10.22 15.28
N GLU A 391 2.28 -10.00 15.48
CA GLU A 391 1.23 -10.78 14.83
C GLU A 391 1.40 -10.75 13.30
N GLY A 392 1.23 -11.90 12.64
CA GLY A 392 1.37 -12.01 11.18
C GLY A 392 2.81 -12.01 10.67
N CYS A 393 3.81 -11.53 11.42
CA CYS A 393 5.22 -11.46 10.99
C CYS A 393 5.75 -12.84 10.58
N ARG A 394 5.60 -13.85 11.46
CA ARG A 394 6.04 -15.22 11.15
C ARG A 394 5.31 -15.79 9.93
N GLY A 395 4.00 -15.57 9.84
CA GLY A 395 3.18 -16.06 8.73
C GLY A 395 3.58 -15.42 7.40
N PHE A 396 3.96 -14.15 7.40
CA PHE A 396 4.46 -13.43 6.24
C PHE A 396 5.75 -14.06 5.69
N PHE A 397 6.79 -14.18 6.52
CA PHE A 397 8.06 -14.78 6.07
C PHE A 397 7.93 -16.25 5.70
N GLN A 398 7.12 -17.02 6.43
CA GLN A 398 6.83 -18.41 6.07
C GLN A 398 6.17 -18.52 4.69
N LYS A 399 5.19 -17.66 4.37
CA LYS A 399 4.54 -17.65 3.05
C LYS A 399 5.52 -17.29 1.95
N ILE A 400 6.40 -16.33 2.18
CA ILE A 400 7.42 -15.92 1.20
C ILE A 400 8.43 -17.04 0.95
N VAL A 401 8.96 -17.64 2.02
CA VAL A 401 10.03 -18.64 1.94
C VAL A 401 9.52 -19.98 1.39
N LYS A 402 8.26 -20.35 1.68
CA LYS A 402 7.64 -21.58 1.16
C LYS A 402 7.08 -21.44 -0.25
N ASN A 403 7.04 -20.23 -0.81
CA ASN A 403 6.51 -20.05 -2.14
C ASN A 403 7.59 -20.34 -3.18
N ASP A 404 7.60 -21.57 -3.69
CA ASP A 404 8.57 -22.03 -4.69
C ASP A 404 8.51 -21.25 -6.01
N THR A 405 7.38 -20.57 -6.30
CA THR A 405 7.26 -19.73 -7.50
C THR A 405 7.94 -18.37 -7.32
N LEU A 406 8.17 -17.92 -6.08
CA LEU A 406 8.82 -16.64 -5.78
C LEU A 406 10.34 -16.78 -5.68
N LYS A 407 11.08 -16.23 -6.65
CA LYS A 407 12.53 -16.04 -6.50
C LYS A 407 12.84 -14.88 -5.54
N THR A 408 12.66 -15.11 -4.24
CA THR A 408 12.87 -14.06 -3.22
C THR A 408 14.23 -14.16 -2.55
N LEU A 409 14.85 -13.00 -2.28
CA LEU A 409 15.91 -12.78 -1.31
C LEU A 409 15.34 -11.97 -0.14
N VAL A 410 15.55 -12.41 1.10
CA VAL A 410 15.03 -11.71 2.29
C VAL A 410 16.20 -11.16 3.07
N HIS A 411 16.37 -9.85 3.03
CA HIS A 411 17.35 -9.13 3.82
C HIS A 411 16.67 -8.60 5.07
N VAL A 412 17.27 -8.88 6.22
CA VAL A 412 16.82 -8.30 7.49
C VAL A 412 17.80 -7.18 7.81
N LEU A 413 17.30 -5.96 7.69
CA LEU A 413 17.95 -4.77 8.24
C LEU A 413 17.58 -4.73 9.72
N SER A 414 18.53 -4.41 10.56
CA SER A 414 18.27 -4.42 11.99
C SER A 414 19.31 -3.58 12.67
N TYR A 415 18.85 -2.79 13.63
CA TYR A 415 19.74 -2.15 14.58
C TYR A 415 20.31 -3.16 15.60
N SER A 416 19.71 -4.35 15.71
CA SER A 416 20.21 -5.44 16.52
C SER A 416 21.69 -5.68 16.35
N TRP A 417 22.37 -5.71 17.48
CA TRP A 417 23.79 -5.99 17.54
C TRP A 417 24.13 -7.46 17.26
N CYS A 418 23.14 -8.36 17.13
CA CYS A 418 23.38 -9.80 17.05
C CYS A 418 22.61 -10.52 15.92
N GLY A 419 23.32 -10.85 14.83
CA GLY A 419 22.77 -11.64 13.73
C GLY A 419 22.37 -13.08 14.10
N ASP A 420 22.99 -13.68 15.13
CA ASP A 420 22.60 -15.01 15.63
C ASP A 420 21.23 -14.99 16.33
N LEU A 421 20.89 -13.90 17.03
CA LEU A 421 19.57 -13.72 17.64
C LEU A 421 18.48 -13.68 16.57
N ILE A 422 18.67 -12.84 15.54
CA ILE A 422 17.76 -12.69 14.40
C ILE A 422 17.57 -14.04 13.69
N ARG A 423 18.66 -14.71 13.31
CA ARG A 423 18.60 -16.00 12.63
C ARG A 423 17.84 -17.03 13.47
N SER A 424 18.07 -17.06 14.78
CA SER A 424 17.41 -18.00 15.68
C SER A 424 15.91 -17.72 15.84
N ALA A 425 15.50 -16.44 15.83
CA ALA A 425 14.10 -16.03 15.88
C ALA A 425 13.28 -16.51 14.67
N PHE A 426 13.87 -16.46 13.48
CA PHE A 426 13.21 -16.97 12.26
C PHE A 426 13.31 -18.50 12.13
N SER A 427 14.36 -19.11 12.67
CA SER A 427 14.59 -20.56 12.59
C SER A 427 13.55 -21.39 13.35
N SER A 428 13.10 -20.90 14.52
CA SER A 428 12.07 -21.60 15.31
C SER A 428 10.72 -21.70 14.59
N GLY A 429 10.56 -21.01 13.45
CA GLY A 429 9.36 -20.98 12.61
C GLY A 429 9.49 -21.68 11.26
N GLY A 430 10.57 -22.43 11.00
CA GLY A 430 10.72 -23.14 9.73
C GLY A 430 11.10 -22.22 8.55
N VAL A 431 11.60 -21.01 8.82
CA VAL A 431 12.30 -20.19 7.82
C VAL A 431 13.76 -20.69 7.79
N SER A 432 14.07 -21.60 6.88
CA SER A 432 15.41 -22.19 6.76
C SER A 432 16.47 -21.12 6.39
N HIS A 433 17.71 -21.31 6.83
CA HIS A 433 18.89 -20.42 6.74
C HIS A 433 19.30 -19.90 5.33
N GLY A 434 18.53 -20.16 4.27
CA GLY A 434 18.81 -19.63 2.94
C GLY A 434 18.32 -18.19 2.81
N LYS A 435 19.27 -17.25 2.77
CA LYS A 435 19.15 -15.87 2.24
C LYS A 435 18.94 -14.72 3.21
N ALA A 436 18.97 -14.91 4.54
CA ALA A 436 19.04 -13.80 5.49
C ALA A 436 20.49 -13.29 5.63
N SER A 437 20.86 -12.28 4.85
CA SER A 437 22.16 -11.60 4.96
C SER A 437 22.03 -10.27 5.70
N ARG A 438 22.92 -10.04 6.68
CA ARG A 438 23.14 -8.75 7.35
C ARG A 438 23.87 -7.82 6.39
N LEU A 439 23.35 -6.63 6.16
CA LEU A 439 24.17 -5.50 5.71
C LEU A 439 24.80 -4.90 6.97
N GLN A 440 26.14 -4.89 7.02
CA GLN A 440 26.91 -4.20 8.05
C GLN A 440 27.04 -2.72 7.69
#